data_AF-A0A355YUI0-F1
#
_entry.id   AF-A0A355YUI0-F1
#
_cell.length_a   1.000
_cell.length_b   1.000
_cell.length_c   1.000
_cell.angle_alpha   90.00
_cell.angle_beta   90.00
_cell.angle_gamma   90.00
#
_symmetry.space_group_name_H-M   'P 1'
#
loop_
_entity.id
_entity.type
_entity.pdbx_description
1 polymer ?
#
loop_
_entity_poly.entity_id
_entity_poly.type
_entity_poly.pdbx_seq_one_letter_code
_entity_poly.pdbx_strand_id
1 'polypeptide(L)' 'ILFILFDLEVAFVFPWAVVQSDLGWFGFISMSIFLFLLVVGFVFEWKKGALEWE' A
#
# COMPACT_ATOMS: atom_id res chain seq x y z
N ILE A 1 11.46 -6.45 -7.58
CA ILE A 1 10.55 -5.29 -7.76
C ILE A 1 9.56 -5.18 -6.60
N LEU A 2 8.96 -6.28 -6.17
CA LEU A 2 8.05 -6.37 -5.01
C LEU A 2 8.60 -5.68 -3.74
N PHE A 3 9.87 -5.90 -3.39
CA PHE A 3 10.51 -5.22 -2.26
C PHE A 3 10.50 -3.69 -2.37
N ILE A 4 10.80 -3.14 -3.55
CA ILE A 4 10.78 -1.69 -3.81
C ILE A 4 9.35 -1.16 -3.75
N LEU A 5 8.37 -1.95 -4.20
CA LEU A 5 6.95 -1.61 -4.13
C LEU A 5 6.48 -1.49 -2.67
N PHE A 6 6.85 -2.45 -1.82
CA PHE A 6 6.55 -2.40 -0.38
C PHE A 6 7.28 -1.25 0.34
N ASP A 7 8.54 -0.96 -0.02
CA ASP A 7 9.27 0.18 0.54
C ASP A 7 8.58 1.51 0.19
N LEU A 8 8.12 1.64 -1.05
CA LEU A 8 7.35 2.79 -1.52
C LEU A 8 6.00 2.91 -0.79
N GLU A 9 5.29 1.79 -0.58
CA GLU A 9 4.05 1.77 0.20
C GLU A 9 4.25 2.36 1.60
N VAL A 10 5.27 1.88 2.30
CA VAL A 10 5.61 2.34 3.65
C VAL A 10 5.99 3.83 3.65
N ALA A 11 6.72 4.29 2.64
CA ALA A 11 7.08 5.70 2.46
C ALA A 11 5.85 6.61 2.30
N PHE A 12 4.73 6.12 1.76
CA PHE A 12 3.47 6.86 1.70
C PHE A 12 2.60 6.72 2.96
N VAL A 13 2.63 5.55 3.61
CA VAL A 13 1.86 5.29 4.84
C VAL A 13 2.33 6.13 6.02
N PHE A 14 3.64 6.29 6.20
CA PHE A 14 4.19 7.07 7.32
C PHE A 14 3.72 8.53 7.37
N PRO A 15 3.94 9.36 6.33
CA PRO A 15 3.51 10.75 6.36
C PRO A 15 1.99 10.86 6.49
N TRP A 16 1.23 10.00 5.81
CA TRP A 16 -0.23 9.97 5.96
C TRP A 16 -0.65 9.70 7.42
N ALA A 17 -0.04 8.71 8.08
CA ALA A 17 -0.34 8.38 9.47
C ALA A 17 -0.02 9.53 10.43
N VAL A 18 1.02 10.31 10.13
CA VAL A 18 1.40 11.50 10.92
C VAL A 18 0.37 12.61 10.81
N VAL A 19 -0.20 12.85 9.63
CA VAL A 19 -1.17 13.94 9.40
C VAL A 19 -2.63 13.52 9.49
N GLN A 20 -2.91 12.23 9.75
CA GLN A 20 -4.27 11.67 9.71
C GLN A 20 -5.25 12.39 10.66
N SER A 21 -4.77 12.94 11.78
CA SER A 21 -5.58 13.75 12.71
C SER A 21 -6.23 14.96 12.03
N ASP A 22 -5.55 15.53 11.03
CA ASP A 22 -5.94 16.80 10.40
C ASP A 22 -6.78 16.55 9.13
N LEU A 23 -6.61 15.40 8.47
CA LEU A 23 -7.37 15.03 7.27
C LEU A 23 -8.76 14.43 7.58
N GLY A 24 -8.96 13.92 8.79
CA GLY A 24 -10.23 13.32 9.21
C GLY A 24 -10.68 12.15 8.31
N TRP A 25 -11.99 12.05 8.07
CA TRP A 25 -12.59 10.98 7.28
C TRP A 25 -12.15 10.96 5.81
N PHE A 26 -11.84 12.12 5.23
CA PHE A 26 -11.38 12.21 3.86
C PHE A 26 -10.01 11.56 3.68
N GLY A 27 -9.08 11.83 4.60
CA GLY A 27 -7.76 11.17 4.62
C GLY A 27 -7.85 9.67 4.85
N PHE A 28 -8.83 9.23 5.64
CA PHE A 28 -9.04 7.80 5.88
C PHE A 28 -9.49 7.05 4.62
N ILE A 29 -10.47 7.61 3.89
CA ILE A 29 -11.01 6.98 2.68
C ILE A 29 -9.97 6.99 1.56
N SER A 30 -9.26 8.09 1.36
CA SER A 30 -8.23 8.19 0.31
C SER A 30 -7.13 7.16 0.52
N MET A 31 -6.65 7.00 1.75
CA MET A 31 -5.63 6.00 2.08
C MET A 31 -6.15 4.57 2.01
N SER A 32 -7.40 4.34 2.42
CA SER A 32 -8.02 3.01 2.31
C SER A 32 -8.10 2.55 0.85
N ILE A 33 -8.45 3.46 -0.07
CA ILE A 33 -8.47 3.17 -1.51
C ILE A 33 -7.06 2.90 -2.04
N PHE A 34 -6.07 3.70 -1.62
CA PHE A 34 -4.68 3.51 -2.01
C PHE A 34 -4.14 2.14 -1.58
N LEU A 35 -4.33 1.77 -0.31
CA LEU A 35 -3.94 0.45 0.21
C LEU A 35 -4.68 -0.68 -0.52
N PHE A 36 -5.97 -0.50 -0.80
CA PHE A 36 -6.74 -1.51 -1.54
C PHE A 36 -6.16 -1.75 -2.95
N LEU A 37 -5.78 -0.70 -3.66
CA LEU A 37 -5.15 -0.82 -4.99
C LEU A 37 -3.81 -1.57 -4.91
N LEU A 38 -3.00 -1.30 -3.88
CA LEU A 38 -1.74 -2.01 -3.65
C LEU A 38 -1.97 -3.49 -3.33
N VAL A 39 -2.95 -3.80 -2.48
CA VAL A 39 -3.32 -5.19 -2.17
C VAL A 39 -3.78 -5.94 -3.43
N VAL A 40 -4.55 -5.30 -4.30
CA VAL A 40 -4.95 -5.91 -5.59
C VAL A 40 -3.73 -6.16 -6.48
N GLY A 41 -2.80 -5.20 -6.57
CA GLY A 41 -1.53 -5.37 -7.27
C GLY A 41 -0.70 -6.53 -6.70
N PHE A 42 -0.60 -6.61 -5.38
CA PHE A 42 0.08 -7.68 -4.66
C PHE A 42 -0.53 -9.06 -4.94
N VAL A 43 -1.85 -9.18 -4.85
CA VAL A 43 -2.57 -10.43 -5.16
C VAL A 43 -2.36 -10.85 -6.61
N PHE A 44 -2.28 -9.90 -7.54
CA PHE A 44 -1.99 -10.20 -8.94
C PHE A 44 -0.56 -10.73 -9.13
N GLU A 45 0.44 -10.10 -8.52
CA GLU A 45 1.83 -10.58 -8.57
C GLU A 45 2.00 -11.95 -7.88
N TRP A 46 1.28 -12.17 -6.77
CA TRP A 46 1.25 -13.46 -6.09
C TRP A 46 0.67 -14.57 -6.97
N LYS A 47 -0.48 -14.33 -7.62
CA LYS A 47 -1.09 -15.29 -8.55
C LYS A 47 -0.23 -15.59 -9.78
N LYS A 48 0.67 -14.67 -10.15
CA LYS A 48 1.59 -14.83 -11.27
C LYS A 48 2.85 -15.65 -10.92
N GLY A 49 2.95 -16.15 -9.69
CA GLY A 49 4.06 -17.02 -9.26
C GLY A 49 5.35 -16.27 -8.92
N ALA A 50 5.35 -14.93 -8.84
CA ALA A 50 6.54 -14.15 -8.48
C ALA A 50 6.92 -14.24 -6.98
N LEU A 51 6.14 -15.01 -6.21
CA LEU A 51 6.29 -15.29 -4.79
C LEU A 51 6.71 -16.74 -4.53
N GLU A 52 7.13 -17.49 -5.57
CA GLU A 52 7.87 -18.73 -5.37
C GLU A 52 9.28 -18.38 -4.92
N TRP A 53 9.48 -18.44 -3.61
CA TRP A 53 10.78 -18.49 -2.99
C TRP A 53 11.36 -19.89 -3.26
N GLU A 54 12.50 -19.96 -3.96
CA GLU A 54 13.49 -21.01 -3.66
C GLU A 54 14.19 -20.67 -2.34
#